data_AF-A0A950DR53-F1
#
_entry.id   AF-A0A950DR53-F1
#
_cell.length_a   1.000
_cell.length_b   1.000
_cell.length_c   1.000
_cell.angle_alpha   90.00
_cell.angle_beta   90.00
_cell.angle_gamma   90.00
#
_symmetry.space_group_name_H-M   'P 1'
#
loop_
_entity.id
_entity.type
_entity.pdbx_description
1 polymer ?
#
loop_
_entity_poly.entity_id
_entity_poly.type
_entity_poly.pdbx_seq_one_letter_code
_entity_poly.pdbx_strand_id
1 'polypeptide(L)'
;MPINDTQLAKASTAGMQQIAAGRFFMGSDKFYPEEAPVREVEVDPFWIDTYAVTNREYERFVGETGYVTVAERPLNPADYPGALPGMLVPGALVFKQTQGPVDLRDWSQWWEYTPSACWKHPEGPGSSIRARARHPVVHIAFEDAEAYARWAGKRLPTEAEWEYAARGGLAGASFVWGDEMEPDGKPAANTWQGDFPWQNLLTDGYERTAPVGTFPPNGYGLFDMAGNVWEWTTDWYVARREAAPSPCCSASSEDHRERSYDPAFEDIRIPRKVVKGGSFLCAPNYCLRFRPAARSPQMIDTGMSHLGFRCVKDV
;
A
#
# COMPACT_ATOMS: atom_id res chain seq x y z
N MET A 1 24.61 -1.51 16.36
CA MET A 1 24.61 -0.88 17.69
C MET A 1 23.16 -0.53 18.02
N PRO A 2 22.67 -0.75 19.25
CA PRO A 2 21.31 -0.36 19.59
C PRO A 2 21.18 1.17 19.46
N ILE A 3 20.13 1.60 18.76
CA ILE A 3 19.80 3.02 18.64
C ILE A 3 19.48 3.51 20.06
N ASN A 4 20.20 4.53 20.51
CA ASN A 4 20.12 5.06 21.87
C ASN A 4 18.80 5.87 21.99
N ASP A 5 17.89 5.48 22.89
CA ASP A 5 16.55 6.08 23.06
C ASP A 5 16.56 7.60 23.31
N THR A 6 17.70 8.14 23.76
CA THR A 6 17.88 9.56 24.07
C THR A 6 18.14 10.45 22.84
N GLN A 7 18.21 9.87 21.64
CA GLN A 7 18.40 10.55 20.35
C GLN A 7 17.18 10.47 19.42
N LEU A 8 16.01 10.08 19.91
CA LEU A 8 14.73 10.43 19.29
C LEU A 8 14.54 11.96 19.41
N ALA A 9 15.34 12.71 18.65
CA ALA A 9 15.16 14.12 18.40
C ALA A 9 13.68 14.34 18.04
N LYS A 10 13.03 15.32 18.66
CA LYS A 10 11.62 15.69 18.41
C LYS A 10 11.25 15.39 16.96
N ALA A 11 10.55 14.27 16.73
CA ALA A 11 10.30 13.79 15.39
C ALA A 11 9.56 14.88 14.59
N SER A 12 10.12 15.29 13.46
CA SER A 12 9.62 16.42 12.68
C SER A 12 8.26 16.08 12.06
N THR A 13 7.29 16.98 12.19
CA THR A 13 6.01 16.94 11.46
C THR A 13 6.09 17.70 10.13
N ALA A 14 7.29 18.09 9.68
CA ALA A 14 7.47 18.73 8.39
C ALA A 14 7.00 17.79 7.26
N GLY A 15 6.17 18.32 6.36
CA GLY A 15 5.56 17.54 5.27
C GLY A 15 4.39 16.65 5.71
N MET A 16 3.86 16.86 6.93
CA MET A 16 2.67 16.18 7.43
C MET A 16 1.51 17.18 7.57
N GLN A 17 0.30 16.66 7.41
CA GLN A 17 -0.94 17.37 7.72
C GLN A 17 -1.50 16.87 9.06
N GLN A 18 -1.90 17.78 9.94
CA GLN A 18 -2.66 17.41 11.12
C GLN A 18 -4.11 17.19 10.74
N ILE A 19 -4.63 16.02 11.12
CA ILE A 19 -6.01 15.60 10.94
C ILE A 19 -6.68 15.65 12.31
N ALA A 20 -7.82 16.34 12.38
CA ALA A 20 -8.59 16.45 13.61
C ALA A 20 -9.24 15.10 13.95
N ALA A 21 -9.50 14.87 15.24
CA ALA A 21 -10.29 13.73 15.69
C ALA A 21 -11.68 13.77 15.04
N GLY A 22 -12.27 12.60 14.80
CA GLY A 22 -13.59 12.56 14.21
C GLY A 22 -14.19 11.16 14.11
N ARG A 23 -15.50 11.15 13.87
CA ARG A 23 -16.28 9.94 13.60
C ARG A 23 -16.64 9.91 12.13
N PHE A 24 -16.56 8.74 11.51
CA PHE A 24 -16.92 8.56 10.10
C PHE A 24 -17.47 7.17 9.83
N PHE A 25 -18.15 7.04 8.69
CA PHE A 25 -18.59 5.75 8.17
C PHE A 25 -17.47 5.11 7.34
N MET A 26 -16.84 4.08 7.91
CA MET A 26 -15.79 3.28 7.28
C MET A 26 -16.40 2.13 6.48
N GLY A 27 -15.84 1.83 5.30
CA GLY A 27 -16.27 0.77 4.41
C GLY A 27 -17.23 1.22 3.30
N SER A 28 -17.81 0.24 2.60
CA SER A 28 -18.81 0.43 1.54
C SER A 28 -19.66 -0.82 1.35
N ASP A 29 -20.96 -0.65 1.13
CA ASP A 29 -21.88 -1.73 0.76
C ASP A 29 -22.16 -1.77 -0.75
N LYS A 30 -21.47 -0.95 -1.56
CA LYS A 30 -21.76 -0.75 -2.99
C LYS A 30 -20.87 -1.57 -3.94
N PHE A 31 -19.69 -1.99 -3.49
CA PHE A 31 -18.64 -2.53 -4.37
C PHE A 31 -18.24 -3.96 -3.96
N TYR A 32 -17.08 -4.14 -3.32
CA TYR A 32 -16.56 -5.46 -2.99
C TYR A 32 -17.10 -5.96 -1.64
N PRO A 33 -17.43 -7.27 -1.49
CA PRO A 33 -18.00 -7.81 -0.25
C PRO A 33 -17.13 -7.59 0.99
N GLU A 34 -15.80 -7.58 0.86
CA GLU A 34 -14.87 -7.36 1.96
C GLU A 34 -14.87 -5.92 2.51
N GLU A 35 -15.48 -4.97 1.79
CA GLU A 35 -15.63 -3.58 2.23
C GLU A 35 -16.81 -3.38 3.18
N ALA A 36 -17.73 -4.35 3.19
CA ALA A 36 -18.94 -4.35 4.01
C ALA A 36 -18.71 -5.04 5.37
N PRO A 37 -19.52 -4.72 6.40
CA PRO A 37 -20.53 -3.67 6.40
C PRO A 37 -19.92 -2.27 6.60
N VAL A 38 -20.62 -1.25 6.13
CA VAL A 38 -20.38 0.13 6.58
C VAL A 38 -20.57 0.21 8.09
N ARG A 39 -19.61 0.83 8.80
CA ARG A 39 -19.63 0.98 10.26
C ARG A 39 -19.13 2.35 10.68
N GLU A 40 -19.66 2.85 11.78
CA GLU A 40 -19.16 4.07 12.40
C GLU A 40 -17.85 3.77 13.15
N VAL A 41 -16.81 4.54 12.87
CA VAL A 41 -15.49 4.44 13.49
C VAL A 41 -15.08 5.82 13.98
N GLU A 42 -14.43 5.86 15.14
CA GLU A 42 -13.81 7.06 15.69
C GLU A 42 -12.30 6.97 15.53
N VAL A 43 -11.66 8.08 15.17
CA VAL A 43 -10.20 8.22 15.15
C VAL A 43 -9.81 9.41 16.00
N ASP A 44 -8.75 9.21 16.79
CA ASP A 44 -8.06 10.27 17.53
C ASP A 44 -7.39 11.27 16.56
N PRO A 45 -6.96 12.46 17.01
CA PRO A 45 -6.24 13.36 16.13
C PRO A 45 -4.82 12.82 15.88
N PHE A 46 -4.34 12.93 14.64
CA PHE A 46 -3.02 12.44 14.24
C PHE A 46 -2.43 13.32 13.14
N TRP A 47 -1.13 13.24 12.94
CA TRP A 47 -0.44 13.76 11.77
C TRP A 47 -0.31 12.66 10.72
N ILE A 48 -0.47 12.99 9.44
CA ILE A 48 -0.22 12.06 8.32
C ILE A 48 0.66 12.72 7.28
N ASP A 49 1.57 11.96 6.68
CA ASP A 49 2.38 12.43 5.56
C ASP A 49 1.47 12.87 4.39
N THR A 50 1.76 14.05 3.86
CA THR A 50 1.03 14.62 2.71
C THR A 50 1.19 13.78 1.44
N TYR A 51 2.31 13.04 1.36
CA TYR A 51 2.70 12.21 0.23
C TYR A 51 3.11 10.80 0.71
N ALA A 52 3.07 9.81 -0.17
CA ALA A 52 3.80 8.56 0.04
C ALA A 52 5.31 8.82 0.17
N VAL A 53 6.02 7.97 0.90
CA VAL A 53 7.47 8.06 1.08
C VAL A 53 8.15 7.94 -0.28
N THR A 54 9.04 8.89 -0.58
CA THR A 54 9.71 8.97 -1.87
C THR A 54 11.01 8.16 -1.90
N ASN A 55 11.47 7.80 -3.11
CA ASN A 55 12.79 7.17 -3.30
C ASN A 55 13.93 7.96 -2.65
N ARG A 56 13.91 9.30 -2.73
CA ARG A 56 14.95 10.15 -2.11
C ARG A 56 14.95 10.06 -0.59
N GLU A 57 13.77 10.02 0.02
CA GLU A 57 13.67 9.91 1.48
C GLU A 57 14.10 8.52 1.96
N TYR A 58 13.71 7.48 1.22
CA TYR A 58 14.12 6.11 1.50
C TYR A 58 15.63 5.90 1.29
N GLU A 59 16.22 6.53 0.28
CA GLU A 59 17.67 6.54 0.06
C GLU A 59 18.42 7.15 1.25
N ARG A 60 17.90 8.24 1.83
CA ARG A 60 18.46 8.82 3.06
C ARG A 60 18.39 7.83 4.23
N PHE A 61 17.25 7.20 4.44
CA PHE A 61 17.08 6.17 5.48
C PHE A 61 18.12 5.06 5.32
N VAL A 62 18.24 4.48 4.13
CA VAL A 62 19.20 3.41 3.86
C VAL A 62 20.65 3.91 4.01
N GLY A 63 20.96 5.13 3.55
CA GLY A 63 22.28 5.71 3.67
C GLY A 63 22.73 5.97 5.11
N GLU A 64 21.81 6.38 5.99
CA GLU A 64 22.09 6.65 7.40
C GLU A 64 22.14 5.39 8.28
N THR A 65 21.37 4.37 7.92
CA THR A 65 21.19 3.18 8.76
C THR A 65 21.93 1.94 8.25
N GLY A 66 22.29 1.91 6.96
CA GLY A 66 22.75 0.71 6.28
C GLY A 66 21.67 -0.36 6.11
N TYR A 67 20.39 0.01 6.20
CA TYR A 67 19.27 -0.93 6.10
C TYR A 67 19.26 -1.67 4.75
N VAL A 68 19.04 -2.97 4.81
CA VAL A 68 18.90 -3.86 3.65
C VAL A 68 17.46 -4.33 3.61
N THR A 69 16.72 -4.07 2.53
CA THR A 69 15.28 -4.39 2.48
C THR A 69 15.04 -5.90 2.39
N VAL A 70 13.83 -6.35 2.71
CA VAL A 70 13.47 -7.78 2.59
C VAL A 70 13.75 -8.31 1.18
N ALA A 71 13.42 -7.53 0.14
CA ALA A 71 13.70 -7.88 -1.26
C ALA A 71 15.20 -8.01 -1.59
N GLU A 72 16.10 -7.42 -0.78
CA GLU A 72 17.55 -7.51 -0.94
C GLU A 72 18.18 -8.66 -0.11
N ARG A 73 17.39 -9.36 0.72
CA ARG A 73 17.88 -10.44 1.62
C ARG A 73 17.70 -11.83 1.00
N PRO A 74 18.51 -12.83 1.40
CA PRO A 74 18.27 -14.23 1.04
C PRO A 74 16.92 -14.72 1.59
N LEU A 75 16.20 -15.52 0.79
CA LEU A 75 14.96 -16.16 1.22
C LEU A 75 15.27 -17.40 2.04
N ASN A 76 14.44 -17.67 3.05
CA ASN A 76 14.48 -18.91 3.80
C ASN A 76 13.61 -19.98 3.10
N PRO A 77 14.20 -21.09 2.60
CA PRO A 77 13.45 -22.12 1.89
C PRO A 77 12.30 -22.74 2.72
N ALA A 78 12.39 -22.71 4.04
CA ALA A 78 11.35 -23.25 4.92
C ALA A 78 10.04 -22.46 4.86
N ASP A 79 10.09 -21.18 4.47
CA ASP A 79 8.90 -20.32 4.37
C ASP A 79 8.16 -20.53 3.04
N TYR A 80 8.79 -21.18 2.06
CA TYR A 80 8.25 -21.41 0.71
C TYR A 80 8.36 -22.89 0.30
N PRO A 81 7.60 -23.80 0.94
CA PRO A 81 7.59 -25.20 0.57
C PRO A 81 7.19 -25.38 -0.89
N GLY A 82 7.99 -26.15 -1.64
CA GLY A 82 7.75 -26.41 -3.06
C GLY A 82 8.30 -25.35 -4.03
N ALA A 83 8.91 -24.26 -3.54
CA ALA A 83 9.59 -23.30 -4.40
C ALA A 83 10.77 -23.94 -5.15
N LEU A 84 10.91 -23.61 -6.43
CA LEU A 84 12.06 -24.04 -7.22
C LEU A 84 13.34 -23.41 -6.66
N PRO A 85 14.46 -24.15 -6.53
CA PRO A 85 15.70 -23.61 -5.94
C PRO A 85 16.21 -22.31 -6.59
N GLY A 86 16.00 -22.14 -7.91
CA GLY A 86 16.38 -20.93 -8.64
C GLY A 86 15.51 -19.69 -8.33
N MET A 87 14.38 -19.87 -7.65
CA MET A 87 13.47 -18.80 -7.24
C MET A 87 13.75 -18.31 -5.81
N LEU A 88 14.59 -19.03 -5.05
CA LEU A 88 14.96 -18.70 -3.67
C LEU A 88 16.20 -17.78 -3.63
N VAL A 89 16.11 -16.66 -4.34
CA VAL A 89 17.18 -15.65 -4.46
C VAL A 89 16.59 -14.28 -4.17
N PRO A 90 17.33 -13.29 -3.66
CA PRO A 90 16.79 -11.95 -3.41
C PRO A 90 16.08 -11.40 -4.64
N GLY A 91 14.90 -10.81 -4.44
CA GLY A 91 14.03 -10.34 -5.52
C GLY A 91 12.64 -9.95 -5.00
N ALA A 92 11.79 -9.54 -5.93
CA ALA A 92 10.45 -9.07 -5.65
C ALA A 92 9.52 -9.33 -6.85
N LEU A 93 8.20 -9.22 -6.62
CA LEU A 93 7.21 -9.34 -7.69
C LEU A 93 7.17 -8.07 -8.53
N VAL A 94 7.34 -8.21 -9.85
CA VAL A 94 7.31 -7.12 -10.82
C VAL A 94 6.18 -7.35 -11.81
N PHE A 95 5.39 -6.31 -12.05
CA PHE A 95 4.36 -6.34 -13.09
C PHE A 95 5.00 -6.35 -14.48
N LYS A 96 4.54 -7.28 -15.32
CA LYS A 96 4.88 -7.39 -16.74
C LYS A 96 3.59 -7.29 -17.55
N GLN A 97 3.47 -6.22 -18.33
CA GLN A 97 2.36 -6.04 -19.26
C GLN A 97 2.35 -7.21 -20.26
N THR A 98 1.18 -7.82 -20.46
CA THR A 98 1.03 -8.94 -21.38
C THR A 98 0.96 -8.44 -22.82
N GLN A 99 1.30 -9.30 -23.80
CA GLN A 99 1.25 -8.92 -25.21
C GLN A 99 -0.19 -8.80 -25.75
N GLY A 100 -1.16 -9.35 -25.03
CA GLY A 100 -2.58 -9.33 -25.39
C GLY A 100 -3.46 -9.83 -24.23
N PRO A 101 -4.77 -10.00 -24.47
CA PRO A 101 -5.71 -10.49 -23.46
C PRO A 101 -5.31 -11.85 -22.89
N VAL A 102 -5.49 -12.02 -21.58
CA VAL A 102 -5.21 -13.26 -20.83
C VAL A 102 -6.34 -13.54 -19.84
N ASP A 103 -6.35 -14.73 -19.22
CA ASP A 103 -7.32 -15.05 -18.15
C ASP A 103 -7.03 -14.23 -16.89
N LEU A 104 -7.93 -13.30 -16.56
CA LEU A 104 -7.78 -12.40 -15.40
C LEU A 104 -7.84 -13.09 -14.03
N ARG A 105 -8.15 -14.39 -13.99
CA ARG A 105 -8.11 -15.19 -12.75
C ARG A 105 -6.71 -15.74 -12.47
N ASP A 106 -5.84 -15.79 -13.47
CA ASP A 106 -4.46 -16.25 -13.34
C ASP A 106 -3.50 -15.07 -13.31
N TRP A 107 -3.27 -14.54 -12.12
CA TRP A 107 -2.39 -13.40 -11.91
C TRP A 107 -0.91 -13.67 -12.22
N SER A 108 -0.51 -14.94 -12.31
CA SER A 108 0.86 -15.33 -12.67
C SER A 108 1.22 -14.95 -14.12
N GLN A 109 0.22 -14.65 -14.95
CA GLN A 109 0.41 -14.22 -16.34
C GLN A 109 1.02 -12.82 -16.47
N TRP A 110 0.89 -11.95 -15.45
CA TRP A 110 1.44 -10.58 -15.44
C TRP A 110 2.25 -10.22 -14.20
N TRP A 111 2.35 -11.12 -13.22
CA TRP A 111 3.27 -10.96 -12.09
C TRP A 111 4.40 -11.96 -12.19
N GLU A 112 5.61 -11.42 -12.27
CA GLU A 112 6.82 -12.22 -12.35
C GLU A 112 7.70 -11.96 -11.13
N TYR A 113 8.09 -13.03 -10.43
CA TYR A 113 9.15 -12.93 -9.45
C TYR A 113 10.46 -12.65 -10.17
N THR A 114 11.00 -11.45 -9.97
CA THR A 114 12.19 -10.98 -10.68
C THR A 114 13.39 -10.97 -9.73
N PRO A 115 14.39 -11.83 -9.93
CA PRO A 115 15.63 -11.80 -9.16
C PRO A 115 16.28 -10.42 -9.19
N SER A 116 16.77 -9.98 -8.04
CA SER A 116 17.40 -8.66 -7.81
C SER A 116 16.49 -7.45 -8.06
N ALA A 117 15.19 -7.62 -8.29
CA ALA A 117 14.26 -6.51 -8.21
C ALA A 117 14.14 -6.05 -6.75
N CYS A 118 14.35 -4.75 -6.54
CA CYS A 118 14.27 -4.11 -5.24
C CYS A 118 13.97 -2.62 -5.43
N TRP A 119 13.90 -1.87 -4.33
CA TRP A 119 13.57 -0.44 -4.38
C TRP A 119 14.54 0.39 -5.26
N LYS A 120 15.83 0.01 -5.36
CA LYS A 120 16.83 0.66 -6.24
C LYS A 120 16.68 0.27 -7.70
N HIS A 121 16.15 -0.91 -7.97
CA HIS A 121 16.00 -1.54 -9.28
C HIS A 121 14.55 -2.02 -9.49
N PRO A 122 13.57 -1.09 -9.65
CA PRO A 122 12.16 -1.43 -9.55
C PRO A 122 11.62 -2.35 -10.65
N GLU A 123 12.32 -2.48 -11.77
CA GLU A 123 11.94 -3.40 -12.85
C GLU A 123 12.90 -4.60 -12.96
N GLY A 124 13.81 -4.76 -12.00
CA GLY A 124 14.87 -5.77 -12.01
C GLY A 124 16.21 -5.24 -12.54
N PRO A 125 17.17 -6.13 -12.83
CA PRO A 125 18.52 -5.78 -13.27
C PRO A 125 18.52 -4.78 -14.44
N GLY A 126 19.35 -3.74 -14.34
CA GLY A 126 19.47 -2.69 -15.36
C GLY A 126 18.49 -1.52 -15.21
N SER A 127 17.43 -1.64 -14.41
CA SER A 127 16.57 -0.51 -14.06
C SER A 127 17.22 0.39 -12.98
N SER A 128 16.74 1.62 -12.79
CA SER A 128 17.22 2.48 -11.69
C SER A 128 16.21 3.54 -11.26
N ILE A 129 16.38 4.06 -10.04
CA ILE A 129 15.60 5.19 -9.50
C ILE A 129 16.22 6.58 -9.78
N ARG A 130 17.30 6.70 -10.56
CA ARG A 130 18.05 7.96 -10.73
C ARG A 130 17.18 9.12 -11.24
N ALA A 131 16.24 8.83 -12.13
CA ALA A 131 15.27 9.80 -12.66
C ALA A 131 13.95 9.84 -11.86
N ARG A 132 13.85 9.09 -10.75
CA ARG A 132 12.61 8.83 -10.00
C ARG A 132 12.71 9.22 -8.52
N ALA A 133 13.57 10.19 -8.20
CA ALA A 133 13.81 10.63 -6.82
C ALA A 133 12.53 11.08 -6.08
N ARG A 134 11.56 11.67 -6.79
CA ARG A 134 10.26 12.11 -6.24
C ARG A 134 9.12 11.11 -6.43
N HIS A 135 9.38 9.94 -7.02
CA HIS A 135 8.37 8.88 -7.11
C HIS A 135 8.27 8.17 -5.76
N PRO A 136 7.11 7.54 -5.46
CA PRO A 136 6.99 6.69 -4.28
C PRO A 136 8.02 5.56 -4.35
N VAL A 137 8.60 5.22 -3.20
CA VAL A 137 9.42 4.02 -3.08
C VAL A 137 8.51 2.78 -3.20
N VAL A 138 8.97 1.76 -3.91
CA VAL A 138 8.26 0.49 -4.12
C VAL A 138 9.15 -0.71 -3.75
N HIS A 139 8.61 -1.93 -3.84
CA HIS A 139 9.29 -3.16 -3.37
C HIS A 139 9.58 -3.16 -1.87
N ILE A 140 8.70 -2.51 -1.11
CA ILE A 140 8.81 -2.37 0.33
C ILE A 140 7.90 -3.41 0.98
N ALA A 141 8.50 -4.37 1.70
CA ALA A 141 7.76 -5.28 2.56
C ALA A 141 7.27 -4.56 3.83
N PHE A 142 6.39 -5.19 4.62
CA PHE A 142 5.83 -4.52 5.79
C PHE A 142 6.92 -4.12 6.82
N GLU A 143 7.88 -5.02 7.07
CA GLU A 143 9.01 -4.74 7.98
C GLU A 143 9.85 -3.54 7.49
N ASP A 144 10.04 -3.41 6.19
CA ASP A 144 10.80 -2.32 5.57
C ASP A 144 10.13 -0.96 5.80
N ALA A 145 8.80 -0.92 5.69
CA ALA A 145 7.99 0.26 5.94
C ALA A 145 8.01 0.64 7.42
N GLU A 146 7.88 -0.33 8.33
CA GLU A 146 7.97 -0.10 9.76
C GLU A 146 9.36 0.37 10.21
N ALA A 147 10.43 -0.20 9.65
CA ALA A 147 11.79 0.19 9.96
C ALA A 147 12.05 1.65 9.58
N TYR A 148 11.61 2.06 8.38
CA TYR A 148 11.66 3.46 7.96
C TYR A 148 10.84 4.35 8.90
N ALA A 149 9.58 3.98 9.20
CA ALA A 149 8.70 4.79 10.03
C ALA A 149 9.31 5.04 11.41
N ARG A 150 9.87 3.99 12.05
CA ARG A 150 10.58 4.11 13.34
C ARG A 150 11.79 5.03 13.25
N TRP A 151 12.65 4.87 12.24
CA TRP A 151 13.80 5.74 12.04
C TRP A 151 13.38 7.21 11.84
N ALA A 152 12.27 7.44 11.14
CA ALA A 152 11.72 8.79 10.93
C ALA A 152 11.02 9.36 12.18
N GLY A 153 10.91 8.60 13.28
CA GLY A 153 10.16 8.99 14.48
C GLY A 153 8.65 9.04 14.27
N LYS A 154 8.15 8.16 13.40
CA LYS A 154 6.74 8.04 12.97
C LYS A 154 6.26 6.59 13.17
N ARG A 155 5.05 6.28 12.73
CA ARG A 155 4.49 4.93 12.61
C ARG A 155 3.71 4.76 11.30
N LEU A 156 3.31 3.55 10.96
CA LEU A 156 2.36 3.32 9.87
C LEU A 156 0.92 3.63 10.33
N PRO A 157 0.04 4.05 9.42
CA PRO A 157 -1.37 4.28 9.74
C PRO A 157 -2.09 2.96 10.06
N THR A 158 -3.08 3.03 10.94
CA THR A 158 -4.13 2.02 10.99
C THR A 158 -4.99 2.11 9.73
N GLU A 159 -5.74 1.05 9.42
CA GLU A 159 -6.66 1.05 8.29
C GLU A 159 -7.71 2.17 8.42
N ALA A 160 -8.17 2.42 9.65
CA ALA A 160 -9.17 3.44 9.96
C ALA A 160 -8.63 4.85 9.77
N GLU A 161 -7.44 5.15 10.28
CA GLU A 161 -6.78 6.45 10.07
C GLU A 161 -6.55 6.73 8.59
N TRP A 162 -6.06 5.72 7.84
CA TRP A 162 -5.82 5.86 6.42
C TRP A 162 -7.11 6.18 5.66
N GLU A 163 -8.20 5.44 5.92
CA GLU A 163 -9.47 5.67 5.21
C GLU A 163 -10.14 6.99 5.61
N TYR A 164 -10.09 7.35 6.89
CA TYR A 164 -10.58 8.65 7.36
C TYR A 164 -9.86 9.79 6.65
N ALA A 165 -8.53 9.72 6.61
CA ALA A 165 -7.69 10.67 5.91
C ALA A 165 -7.97 10.70 4.40
N ALA A 166 -8.13 9.53 3.77
CA ALA A 166 -8.38 9.40 2.33
C ALA A 166 -9.73 10.02 1.92
N ARG A 167 -10.76 9.91 2.76
CA ARG A 167 -12.08 10.50 2.51
C ARG A 167 -12.04 12.03 2.48
N GLY A 168 -11.04 12.68 3.07
CA GLY A 168 -10.83 14.12 2.91
C GLY A 168 -12.02 14.98 3.37
N GLY A 169 -12.78 14.53 4.36
CA GLY A 169 -14.00 15.20 4.84
C GLY A 169 -15.28 14.86 4.07
N LEU A 170 -15.23 14.03 3.03
CA LEU A 170 -16.40 13.56 2.29
C LEU A 170 -17.07 12.36 2.98
N ALA A 171 -18.38 12.47 3.19
CA ALA A 171 -19.18 11.37 3.73
C ALA A 171 -19.73 10.48 2.60
N GLY A 172 -19.33 9.21 2.58
CA GLY A 172 -19.92 8.19 1.70
C GLY A 172 -19.59 8.30 0.21
N ALA A 173 -18.69 9.21 -0.19
CA ALA A 173 -18.22 9.35 -1.57
C ALA A 173 -17.47 8.08 -2.05
N SER A 174 -17.59 7.80 -3.34
CA SER A 174 -17.01 6.61 -3.99
C SER A 174 -15.49 6.72 -4.18
N PHE A 175 -14.97 7.93 -4.40
CA PHE A 175 -13.55 8.25 -4.57
C PHE A 175 -13.12 9.35 -3.57
N VAL A 176 -11.81 9.61 -3.49
CA VAL A 176 -11.24 10.60 -2.55
C VAL A 176 -11.59 12.06 -2.92
N TRP A 177 -12.19 12.27 -4.10
CA TRP A 177 -12.61 13.57 -4.62
C TRP A 177 -14.13 13.68 -4.90
N GLY A 178 -14.90 12.60 -4.78
CA GLY A 178 -16.33 12.61 -5.11
C GLY A 178 -16.83 11.26 -5.63
N ASP A 179 -17.94 11.27 -6.38
CA ASP A 179 -18.57 10.05 -6.91
C ASP A 179 -18.28 9.78 -8.39
N GLU A 180 -17.79 10.78 -9.12
CA GLU A 180 -17.37 10.62 -10.52
C GLU A 180 -15.90 10.16 -10.57
N MET A 181 -15.64 9.11 -11.36
CA MET A 181 -14.30 8.52 -11.48
C MET A 181 -13.30 9.47 -12.15
N GLU A 182 -13.73 10.12 -13.22
CA GLU A 182 -12.96 11.10 -13.98
C GLU A 182 -13.69 12.44 -13.96
N PRO A 183 -13.54 13.25 -12.89
CA PRO A 183 -14.19 14.54 -12.80
C PRO A 183 -13.80 15.43 -14.00
N ASP A 184 -14.81 16.04 -14.64
CA ASP A 184 -14.67 16.80 -15.89
C ASP A 184 -14.05 16.00 -17.05
N GLY A 185 -14.18 14.67 -17.03
CA GLY A 185 -13.61 13.77 -18.04
C GLY A 185 -12.08 13.71 -17.99
N LYS A 186 -11.47 13.97 -16.83
CA LYS A 186 -10.02 13.91 -16.63
C LYS A 186 -9.64 12.90 -15.56
N PRO A 187 -8.54 12.15 -15.74
CA PRO A 187 -7.99 11.32 -14.67
C PRO A 187 -7.63 12.15 -13.44
N ALA A 188 -8.13 11.74 -12.28
CA ALA A 188 -7.85 12.36 -10.98
C ALA A 188 -6.86 11.55 -10.12
N ALA A 189 -6.37 10.42 -10.65
CA ALA A 189 -5.35 9.57 -10.03
C ALA A 189 -4.56 8.81 -11.10
N ASN A 190 -3.35 8.39 -10.74
CA ASN A 190 -2.54 7.47 -11.55
C ASN A 190 -3.11 6.05 -11.45
N THR A 191 -3.72 5.55 -12.52
CA THR A 191 -4.44 4.28 -12.58
C THR A 191 -4.25 3.65 -13.96
N TRP A 192 -4.88 2.51 -14.24
CA TRP A 192 -4.78 1.88 -15.56
C TRP A 192 -5.98 2.27 -16.42
N GLN A 193 -5.73 2.81 -17.62
CA GLN A 193 -6.77 3.10 -18.62
C GLN A 193 -6.65 2.16 -19.81
N GLY A 194 -7.76 1.57 -20.25
CA GLY A 194 -7.79 0.54 -21.29
C GLY A 194 -7.90 -0.88 -20.75
N ASP A 195 -7.68 -1.87 -21.62
CA ASP A 195 -7.85 -3.27 -21.26
C ASP A 195 -6.63 -3.83 -20.50
N PHE A 196 -6.77 -3.92 -19.18
CA PHE A 196 -5.82 -4.64 -18.33
C PHE A 196 -5.72 -6.13 -18.72
N PRO A 197 -4.53 -6.77 -18.70
CA PRO A 197 -3.21 -6.25 -18.33
C PRO A 197 -2.33 -5.93 -19.55
N TRP A 198 -2.91 -5.66 -20.73
CA TRP A 198 -2.17 -5.62 -22.00
C TRP A 198 -2.23 -4.28 -22.75
N GLN A 199 -3.24 -3.45 -22.47
CA GLN A 199 -3.41 -2.14 -23.08
C GLN A 199 -3.53 -1.05 -22.01
N ASN A 200 -2.44 -0.32 -21.78
CA ASN A 200 -2.45 0.93 -21.02
C ASN A 200 -2.47 2.12 -22.00
N LEU A 201 -3.56 2.89 -21.99
CA LEU A 201 -3.80 4.04 -22.86
C LEU A 201 -3.08 5.31 -22.38
N LEU A 202 -2.54 5.32 -21.16
CA LEU A 202 -1.73 6.42 -20.62
C LEU A 202 -2.43 7.78 -20.65
N THR A 203 -3.74 7.82 -20.46
CA THR A 203 -4.49 9.08 -20.51
C THR A 203 -4.21 9.95 -19.28
N ASP A 204 -3.74 9.35 -18.18
CA ASP A 204 -3.25 10.05 -16.99
C ASP A 204 -1.77 10.50 -17.09
N GLY A 205 -1.06 10.08 -18.14
CA GLY A 205 0.32 10.43 -18.44
C GLY A 205 1.40 9.52 -17.82
N TYR A 206 1.05 8.45 -17.11
CA TYR A 206 2.02 7.60 -16.39
C TYR A 206 1.77 6.10 -16.58
N GLU A 207 2.76 5.40 -17.15
CA GLU A 207 2.69 3.94 -17.33
C GLU A 207 2.93 3.17 -16.02
N ARG A 208 3.71 3.77 -15.12
CA ARG A 208 4.12 3.21 -13.83
C ARG A 208 3.80 4.23 -12.75
N THR A 209 4.57 4.24 -11.65
CA THR A 209 4.49 5.29 -10.64
C THR A 209 4.63 6.69 -11.25
N ALA A 210 3.88 7.64 -10.73
CA ALA A 210 4.02 9.07 -10.97
C ALA A 210 4.81 9.71 -9.80
N PRO A 211 5.46 10.87 -10.00
CA PRO A 211 5.96 11.67 -8.89
C PRO A 211 4.84 11.92 -7.87
N VAL A 212 5.17 11.91 -6.58
CA VAL A 212 4.18 12.19 -5.55
C VAL A 212 3.66 13.63 -5.67
N GLY A 213 2.35 13.80 -5.50
CA GLY A 213 1.68 15.08 -5.63
C GLY A 213 1.39 15.52 -7.07
N THR A 214 1.42 14.58 -8.03
CA THR A 214 1.07 14.86 -9.43
C THR A 214 -0.40 15.22 -9.59
N PHE A 215 -1.28 14.47 -8.93
CA PHE A 215 -2.73 14.64 -9.03
C PHE A 215 -3.28 15.57 -7.94
N PRO A 216 -4.49 16.12 -8.06
CA PRO A 216 -5.05 17.03 -7.06
C PRO A 216 -5.12 16.40 -5.66
N PRO A 217 -4.91 17.18 -4.58
CA PRO A 217 -5.11 16.67 -3.23
C PRO A 217 -6.59 16.50 -2.90
N ASN A 218 -6.90 15.65 -1.93
CA ASN A 218 -8.24 15.56 -1.35
C ASN A 218 -8.56 16.76 -0.43
N GLY A 219 -9.75 16.78 0.18
CA GLY A 219 -10.20 17.88 1.05
C GLY A 219 -9.37 18.11 2.33
N TYR A 220 -8.47 17.19 2.68
CA TYR A 220 -7.48 17.38 3.76
C TYR A 220 -6.09 17.77 3.25
N GLY A 221 -5.93 18.03 1.96
CA GLY A 221 -4.62 18.39 1.40
C GLY A 221 -3.70 17.19 1.18
N LEU A 222 -4.22 15.96 1.19
CA LEU A 222 -3.43 14.74 1.00
C LEU A 222 -3.44 14.32 -0.47
N PHE A 223 -2.27 13.94 -0.98
CA PHE A 223 -2.08 13.56 -2.37
C PHE A 223 -2.00 12.06 -2.52
N ASP A 224 -2.33 11.58 -3.73
CA ASP A 224 -2.18 10.17 -4.13
C ASP A 224 -2.85 9.17 -3.16
N MET A 225 -3.91 9.60 -2.47
CA MET A 225 -4.74 8.70 -1.64
C MET A 225 -5.57 7.72 -2.48
N ALA A 226 -5.52 7.85 -3.81
CA ALA A 226 -6.09 6.93 -4.78
C ALA A 226 -5.08 6.73 -5.91
N GLY A 227 -4.82 5.47 -6.27
CA GLY A 227 -3.89 5.10 -7.33
C GLY A 227 -2.42 5.30 -6.93
N ASN A 228 -1.57 5.45 -7.94
CA ASN A 228 -0.10 5.51 -7.84
C ASN A 228 0.49 4.23 -7.22
N VAL A 229 0.52 4.09 -5.90
CA VAL A 229 0.98 2.86 -5.24
C VAL A 229 0.02 2.46 -4.13
N TRP A 230 -0.09 1.16 -3.92
CA TRP A 230 -0.72 0.62 -2.71
C TRP A 230 0.06 1.09 -1.48
N GLU A 231 -0.63 1.26 -0.36
CA GLU A 231 -0.02 1.74 0.87
C GLU A 231 -0.28 0.80 2.04
N TRP A 232 0.79 0.44 2.74
CA TRP A 232 0.74 -0.37 3.95
C TRP A 232 -0.03 0.29 5.10
N THR A 233 -0.83 -0.52 5.79
CA THR A 233 -1.45 -0.18 7.09
C THR A 233 -1.12 -1.25 8.14
N THR A 234 -1.34 -0.95 9.41
CA THR A 234 -0.98 -1.86 10.52
C THR A 234 -1.97 -3.01 10.74
N ASP A 235 -3.19 -2.92 10.22
CA ASP A 235 -4.24 -3.90 10.48
C ASP A 235 -3.95 -5.25 9.80
N TRP A 236 -4.19 -6.35 10.51
CA TRP A 236 -4.25 -7.68 9.90
C TRP A 236 -5.48 -7.79 9.00
N TYR A 237 -5.33 -8.41 7.82
CA TYR A 237 -6.44 -8.58 6.91
C TYR A 237 -7.35 -9.72 7.38
N VAL A 238 -8.64 -9.43 7.52
CA VAL A 238 -9.70 -10.42 7.75
C VAL A 238 -10.77 -10.20 6.69
N ALA A 239 -11.07 -11.24 5.88
CA ALA A 239 -11.92 -11.12 4.69
C ALA A 239 -13.35 -10.63 4.97
N ARG A 240 -13.90 -11.04 6.12
CA ARG A 240 -15.18 -10.54 6.60
C ARG A 240 -15.01 -10.09 8.04
N ARG A 241 -15.15 -8.79 8.28
CA ARG A 241 -15.34 -8.30 9.64
C ARG A 241 -16.76 -8.69 10.04
N GLU A 242 -16.89 -9.68 10.92
CA GLU A 242 -18.19 -9.98 11.54
C GLU A 242 -18.70 -8.73 12.25
N ALA A 243 -20.03 -8.55 12.30
CA ALA A 243 -20.61 -7.51 13.14
C ALA A 243 -20.08 -7.72 14.56
N ALA A 244 -19.43 -6.70 15.13
CA ALA A 244 -18.67 -6.86 16.37
C ALA A 244 -19.53 -7.56 17.45
N PRO A 245 -19.08 -8.68 18.04
CA PRO A 245 -19.69 -9.16 19.26
C PRO A 245 -19.52 -8.09 20.35
N SER A 246 -20.36 -8.14 21.40
CA SER A 246 -20.32 -7.21 22.52
C SER A 246 -18.89 -6.89 22.99
N PRO A 247 -18.60 -5.67 23.48
CA PRO A 247 -17.24 -5.18 23.80
C PRO A 247 -16.43 -6.05 24.79
N CYS A 248 -17.07 -7.01 25.45
CA CYS A 248 -16.43 -8.04 26.28
C CYS A 248 -15.59 -9.07 25.50
N CYS A 249 -15.78 -9.20 24.17
CA CYS A 249 -15.23 -10.31 23.37
C CYS A 249 -14.58 -9.84 22.04
N SER A 250 -13.98 -8.66 21.98
CA SER A 250 -13.24 -8.23 20.79
C SER A 250 -12.05 -9.16 20.53
N ALA A 251 -11.94 -9.66 19.29
CA ALA A 251 -10.81 -10.48 18.86
C ALA A 251 -9.47 -9.75 19.09
N SER A 252 -8.48 -10.48 19.60
CA SER A 252 -7.14 -9.94 19.82
C SER A 252 -6.39 -9.74 18.51
N SER A 253 -5.31 -8.96 18.53
CA SER A 253 -4.38 -8.84 17.39
C SER A 253 -3.84 -10.20 16.94
N GLU A 254 -3.65 -11.14 17.87
CA GLU A 254 -3.20 -12.51 17.58
C GLU A 254 -4.29 -13.31 16.85
N ASP A 255 -5.56 -13.22 17.26
CA ASP A 255 -6.67 -13.85 16.53
C ASP A 255 -6.76 -13.33 15.08
N HIS A 256 -6.68 -12.01 14.91
CA HIS A 256 -6.70 -11.43 13.57
C HIS A 256 -5.49 -11.84 12.72
N ARG A 257 -4.31 -12.00 13.33
CA ARG A 257 -3.12 -12.51 12.63
C ARG A 257 -3.36 -13.93 12.14
N GLU A 258 -3.86 -14.81 13.00
CA GLU A 258 -4.14 -16.21 12.64
C GLU A 258 -5.22 -16.33 11.56
N ARG A 259 -6.19 -15.40 11.54
CA ARG A 259 -7.22 -15.36 10.49
C ARG A 259 -6.78 -14.69 9.19
N SER A 260 -5.57 -14.13 9.17
CA SER A 260 -5.04 -13.40 8.01
C SER A 260 -4.36 -14.28 6.98
N TYR A 261 -4.07 -15.55 7.29
CA TYR A 261 -3.49 -16.50 6.32
C TYR A 261 -4.40 -16.72 5.11
N ASP A 262 -3.81 -17.13 3.99
CA ASP A 262 -4.59 -17.49 2.81
C ASP A 262 -5.14 -18.92 2.94
N PRO A 263 -6.47 -19.12 3.04
CA PRO A 263 -7.02 -20.46 3.12
C PRO A 263 -6.80 -21.28 1.84
N ALA A 264 -6.46 -20.65 0.70
CA ALA A 264 -6.14 -21.35 -0.53
C ALA A 264 -4.72 -21.94 -0.56
N PHE A 265 -3.83 -21.52 0.36
CA PHE A 265 -2.44 -21.95 0.43
C PHE A 265 -2.08 -22.41 1.85
N GLU A 266 -2.55 -23.60 2.21
CA GLU A 266 -2.39 -24.16 3.58
C GLU A 266 -0.93 -24.28 4.03
N ASP A 267 -0.02 -24.58 3.09
CA ASP A 267 1.41 -24.75 3.36
C ASP A 267 2.17 -23.42 3.47
N ILE A 268 1.58 -22.30 3.02
CA ILE A 268 2.21 -20.97 3.06
C ILE A 268 1.68 -20.22 4.28
N ARG A 269 2.47 -20.21 5.35
CA ARG A 269 2.11 -19.58 6.63
C ARG A 269 2.67 -18.16 6.77
N ILE A 270 2.47 -17.35 5.74
CA ILE A 270 2.81 -15.92 5.74
C ILE A 270 1.54 -15.09 6.02
N PRO A 271 1.47 -14.33 7.14
CA PRO A 271 0.27 -13.57 7.47
C PRO A 271 0.13 -12.34 6.56
N ARG A 272 -1.08 -11.81 6.46
CA ARG A 272 -1.41 -10.73 5.52
C ARG A 272 -1.90 -9.50 6.25
N LYS A 273 -1.36 -8.33 5.92
CA LYS A 273 -1.87 -7.04 6.39
C LYS A 273 -2.70 -6.36 5.32
N VAL A 274 -3.47 -5.37 5.75
CA VAL A 274 -4.31 -4.57 4.85
C VAL A 274 -3.44 -3.54 4.13
N VAL A 275 -3.56 -3.51 2.81
CA VAL A 275 -3.11 -2.40 1.98
C VAL A 275 -4.31 -1.62 1.45
N LYS A 276 -4.13 -0.31 1.28
CA LYS A 276 -5.17 0.64 0.87
C LYS A 276 -4.72 1.48 -0.34
N GLY A 277 -5.68 2.10 -1.04
CA GLY A 277 -5.43 3.12 -2.06
C GLY A 277 -5.37 2.67 -3.51
N GLY A 278 -5.17 1.38 -3.80
CA GLY A 278 -4.96 0.94 -5.18
C GLY A 278 -3.60 1.37 -5.72
N SER A 279 -3.36 1.19 -7.02
CA SER A 279 -2.09 1.58 -7.65
C SER A 279 -2.28 1.99 -9.11
N PHE A 280 -1.18 2.36 -9.79
CA PHE A 280 -1.15 2.61 -11.24
C PHE A 280 -1.62 1.40 -12.09
N LEU A 281 -1.76 0.21 -11.51
CA LEU A 281 -2.27 -1.00 -12.19
C LEU A 281 -3.77 -1.23 -12.00
N CYS A 282 -4.43 -0.44 -11.16
CA CYS A 282 -5.85 -0.62 -10.90
C CYS A 282 -6.68 -0.11 -12.09
N ALA A 283 -7.43 -1.01 -12.71
CA ALA A 283 -8.32 -0.73 -13.85
C ALA A 283 -9.79 -1.01 -13.47
N PRO A 284 -10.78 -0.23 -13.91
CA PRO A 284 -12.19 -0.49 -13.63
C PRO A 284 -12.69 -1.88 -14.07
N ASN A 285 -12.12 -2.44 -15.14
CA ASN A 285 -12.47 -3.75 -15.68
C ASN A 285 -11.82 -4.95 -14.96
N TYR A 286 -10.97 -4.70 -13.95
CA TYR A 286 -10.28 -5.76 -13.20
C TYR A 286 -10.22 -5.48 -11.69
N CYS A 287 -9.72 -4.29 -11.32
CA CYS A 287 -9.45 -3.90 -9.94
C CYS A 287 -9.83 -2.43 -9.71
N LEU A 288 -11.08 -2.16 -9.32
CA LEU A 288 -11.56 -0.84 -8.92
C LEU A 288 -11.24 -0.56 -7.44
N ARG A 289 -10.00 -0.80 -7.03
CA ARG A 289 -9.55 -0.65 -5.63
C ARG A 289 -8.83 0.68 -5.33
N PHE A 290 -8.82 1.63 -6.26
CA PHE A 290 -8.38 3.02 -6.00
C PHE A 290 -9.45 3.89 -5.31
N ARG A 291 -10.32 3.24 -4.53
CA ARG A 291 -11.39 3.89 -3.74
C ARG A 291 -10.99 3.88 -2.27
N PRO A 292 -11.37 4.89 -1.47
CA PRO A 292 -10.99 4.96 -0.05
C PRO A 292 -11.46 3.74 0.75
N ALA A 293 -12.67 3.23 0.47
CA ALA A 293 -13.22 2.05 1.14
C ALA A 293 -12.52 0.74 0.77
N ALA A 294 -11.91 0.67 -0.42
CA ALA A 294 -11.30 -0.55 -0.92
C ALA A 294 -10.11 -0.98 -0.06
N ARG A 295 -9.93 -2.29 0.05
CA ARG A 295 -8.89 -2.94 0.84
C ARG A 295 -8.44 -4.20 0.14
N SER A 296 -7.17 -4.57 0.32
CA SER A 296 -6.63 -5.82 -0.22
C SER A 296 -5.75 -6.50 0.83
N PRO A 297 -5.72 -7.84 0.90
CA PRO A 297 -4.70 -8.54 1.66
C PRO A 297 -3.36 -8.46 0.95
N GLN A 298 -2.28 -8.31 1.70
CA GLN A 298 -0.91 -8.42 1.19
C GLN A 298 -0.02 -9.18 2.19
N MET A 299 0.74 -10.17 1.69
CA MET A 299 1.72 -10.90 2.49
C MET A 299 2.82 -9.96 2.99
N ILE A 300 3.14 -10.03 4.28
CA ILE A 300 4.00 -9.04 4.95
C ILE A 300 5.46 -9.06 4.49
N ASP A 301 5.90 -10.13 3.85
CA ASP A 301 7.28 -10.39 3.45
C ASP A 301 7.57 -10.03 1.98
N THR A 302 6.55 -9.64 1.23
CA THR A 302 6.64 -9.53 -0.24
C THR A 302 6.59 -8.07 -0.66
N GLY A 303 7.69 -7.59 -1.22
CA GLY A 303 7.73 -6.33 -1.99
C GLY A 303 7.12 -6.51 -3.38
N MET A 304 6.40 -5.49 -3.87
CA MET A 304 5.84 -5.47 -5.22
C MET A 304 6.12 -4.14 -5.91
N SER A 305 6.20 -4.14 -7.25
CA SER A 305 6.51 -2.94 -8.05
C SER A 305 5.45 -1.82 -8.00
N HIS A 306 4.36 -2.05 -7.27
CA HIS A 306 3.26 -1.10 -7.07
C HIS A 306 2.95 -0.80 -5.60
N LEU A 307 3.78 -1.27 -4.66
CA LEU A 307 3.48 -1.24 -3.23
C LEU A 307 4.51 -0.40 -2.48
N GLY A 308 4.03 0.68 -1.87
CA GLY A 308 4.78 1.59 -1.02
C GLY A 308 4.06 1.84 0.31
N PHE A 309 4.23 3.03 0.88
CA PHE A 309 3.61 3.42 2.14
C PHE A 309 3.72 4.93 2.40
N ARG A 310 2.94 5.41 3.36
CA ARG A 310 3.09 6.73 4.00
C ARG A 310 3.06 6.56 5.52
N CYS A 311 3.57 7.55 6.26
CA CYS A 311 3.60 7.46 7.72
C CYS A 311 2.57 8.38 8.37
N VAL A 312 2.27 8.08 9.63
CA VAL A 312 1.52 8.93 10.56
C VAL A 312 2.30 9.14 11.86
N LYS A 313 1.85 10.07 12.68
CA LYS A 313 2.41 10.34 13.99
C LYS A 313 1.31 10.84 14.94
N ASP A 314 1.33 10.39 16.18
CA ASP A 314 0.39 10.87 17.20
C ASP A 314 0.62 12.36 17.52
N VAL A 315 -0.43 13.05 17.97
CA VAL A 315 -0.40 14.49 18.34
C VAL A 315 0.27 14.71 19.70
#